data_AF-A0A383D1I6-F1
#
_entry.id   AF-A0A383D1I6-F1
#
_cell.length_a   1.000
_cell.length_b   1.000
_cell.length_c   1.000
_cell.angle_alpha   90.00
_cell.angle_beta   90.00
_cell.angle_gamma   90.00
#
_symmetry.space_group_name_H-M   'P 1'
#
loop_
_entity.id
_entity.type
_entity.pdbx_description
1 polymer ?
#
loop_
_entity_poly.entity_id
_entity_poly.type
_entity_poly.pdbx_seq_one_letter_code
_entity_poly.pdbx_strand_id
1 'polypeptide(L)'
;ASLDDQNGRVRGEAIWSLAETGAKNAVPALRKIYNENPGDNRYSLVRCLKTLGDNEPFNSEFKRLTAQALESEDQNKRTEAIRSLTYFAKSEAKGLFEQLQKDPNKRVRDYAGWALRNDRRRR
;
A
#
# COMPACT_ATOMS: atom_id res chain seq x y z
N ALA A 1 6.36 -13.86 21.27
CA ALA A 1 5.00 -13.66 20.74
C ALA A 1 5.05 -12.45 19.81
N SER A 2 5.09 -12.63 18.48
CA SER A 2 5.37 -11.49 17.59
C SER A 2 4.82 -11.54 16.17
N LEU A 3 4.44 -12.69 15.57
CA LEU A 3 3.96 -12.71 14.18
C LEU A 3 2.61 -13.45 13.98
N ASP A 4 2.30 -14.42 14.85
CA ASP A 4 1.03 -15.16 14.84
C ASP A 4 -0.05 -14.58 15.78
N ASP A 5 0.19 -13.41 16.37
CA ASP A 5 -0.77 -12.80 17.28
C ASP A 5 -2.06 -12.39 16.53
N GLN A 6 -3.23 -12.78 17.04
CA GLN A 6 -4.53 -12.47 16.45
C GLN A 6 -4.80 -10.96 16.39
N ASN A 7 -4.12 -10.16 17.21
CA ASN A 7 -4.27 -8.71 17.21
C ASN A 7 -3.42 -8.07 16.10
N GLY A 8 -4.09 -7.54 15.08
CA GLY A 8 -3.46 -6.86 13.94
C GLY A 8 -2.50 -5.73 14.34
N ARG A 9 -2.76 -5.03 15.46
CA ARG A 9 -1.86 -3.95 15.93
C ARG A 9 -0.51 -4.48 16.41
N VAL A 10 -0.51 -5.54 17.21
CA VAL A 10 0.72 -6.15 17.77
C VAL A 10 1.59 -6.73 16.66
N ARG A 11 0.95 -7.35 15.67
CA ARG A 11 1.64 -7.89 14.49
C ARG A 11 2.27 -6.78 13.63
N GLY A 12 1.57 -5.67 13.45
CA GLY A 12 2.08 -4.50 12.71
C GLY A 12 3.34 -3.91 13.33
N GLU A 13 3.38 -3.75 14.65
CA GLU A 13 4.56 -3.24 15.37
C GLU A 13 5.77 -4.18 15.25
N ALA A 14 5.54 -5.49 15.37
CA ALA A 14 6.60 -6.47 15.20
C ALA A 14 7.19 -6.46 13.78
N ILE A 15 6.35 -6.32 12.75
CA ILE A 15 6.80 -6.18 11.36
C ILE A 15 7.69 -4.94 11.20
N TRP A 16 7.29 -3.79 11.75
CA TRP A 16 8.07 -2.56 11.67
C TRP A 16 9.40 -2.66 12.40
N SER A 17 9.42 -3.27 13.59
CA SER A 17 10.66 -3.50 14.34
C SER A 17 11.65 -4.41 13.58
N LEU A 18 11.15 -5.41 12.84
CA LEU A 18 11.99 -6.24 11.95
C LEU A 18 12.56 -5.46 10.76
N ALA A 19 11.82 -4.48 10.24
CA ALA A 19 12.29 -3.56 9.20
C ALA A 19 13.44 -2.68 9.71
N GLU A 20 13.24 -2.07 10.89
CA GLU A 20 14.20 -1.12 11.50
C GLU A 20 15.50 -1.80 11.92
N THR A 21 15.41 -3.04 12.41
CA THR A 21 16.60 -3.83 12.77
C THR A 21 17.40 -4.29 11.54
N GLY A 22 16.88 -4.08 10.32
CA GLY A 22 17.57 -4.45 9.08
C GLY A 22 17.77 -5.96 8.94
N ALA A 23 16.93 -6.76 9.61
CA ALA A 23 17.01 -8.20 9.61
C ALA A 23 16.58 -8.75 8.25
N LYS A 24 17.47 -8.68 7.24
CA LYS A 24 17.24 -9.25 5.89
C LYS A 24 16.87 -10.74 5.95
N ASN A 25 17.30 -11.43 6.99
CA ASN A 25 16.96 -12.83 7.27
C ASN A 25 15.45 -13.02 7.57
N ALA A 26 14.71 -11.96 7.90
CA ALA A 26 13.26 -11.99 8.12
C ALA A 26 12.46 -11.93 6.81
N VAL A 27 13.09 -11.61 5.66
CA VAL A 27 12.40 -11.51 4.36
C VAL A 27 11.60 -12.77 4.01
N PRO A 28 12.16 -14.00 4.10
CA PRO A 28 11.40 -15.21 3.80
C PRO A 28 10.19 -15.41 4.74
N ALA A 29 10.35 -15.08 6.02
CA ALA A 29 9.27 -15.20 7.00
C ALA A 29 8.14 -14.19 6.74
N LEU A 30 8.48 -12.94 6.44
CA LEU A 30 7.52 -11.89 6.10
C LEU A 30 6.79 -12.21 4.78
N ARG A 31 7.50 -12.76 3.80
CA ARG A 31 6.91 -13.22 2.53
C ARG A 31 5.92 -14.37 2.75
N LYS A 32 6.23 -15.31 3.64
CA LYS A 32 5.31 -16.37 4.03
C LYS A 32 4.03 -15.81 4.63
N ILE A 33 4.13 -14.88 5.58
CA ILE A 33 2.97 -14.23 6.21
C ILE A 33 2.13 -13.46 5.18
N TYR A 34 2.80 -12.78 4.23
CA TYR A 34 2.13 -12.07 3.14
C TYR A 34 1.32 -13.00 2.22
N ASN A 35 1.84 -14.20 1.95
CA ASN A 35 1.17 -15.19 1.10
C ASN A 35 0.05 -15.95 1.82
N GLU A 36 0.20 -16.20 3.13
CA GLU A 36 -0.78 -16.97 3.90
C GLU A 36 -1.98 -16.12 4.31
N ASN A 37 -1.77 -15.12 5.18
CA ASN A 37 -2.83 -14.22 5.60
C ASN A 37 -2.25 -12.90 6.14
N PRO A 38 -2.05 -11.90 5.28
CA PRO A 38 -1.51 -10.62 5.70
C PRO A 38 -2.48 -9.82 6.58
N GLY A 39 -3.79 -10.12 6.52
CA GLY A 39 -4.85 -9.37 7.19
C GLY A 39 -4.74 -7.86 6.97
N ASP A 40 -4.99 -7.09 8.03
CA ASP A 40 -4.87 -5.63 8.03
C ASP A 40 -3.42 -5.12 7.85
N ASN A 41 -2.43 -5.98 8.06
CA ASN A 41 -1.01 -5.62 7.99
C ASN A 41 -0.40 -5.75 6.61
N ARG A 42 -1.21 -6.06 5.58
CA ARG A 42 -0.75 -6.25 4.21
C ARG A 42 0.17 -5.16 3.71
N TYR A 43 -0.23 -3.90 3.84
CA TYR A 43 0.55 -2.76 3.36
C TYR A 43 1.81 -2.53 4.21
N SER A 44 1.75 -2.79 5.51
CA SER A 44 2.92 -2.74 6.42
C SER A 44 3.94 -3.82 6.06
N LEU A 45 3.50 -5.06 5.83
CA LEU A 45 4.34 -6.18 5.38
C LEU A 45 5.06 -5.85 4.09
N VAL A 46 4.33 -5.36 3.10
CA VAL A 46 4.89 -5.03 1.78
C VAL A 46 5.90 -3.88 1.87
N ARG A 47 5.62 -2.86 2.70
CA ARG A 47 6.56 -1.75 2.91
C ARG A 47 7.81 -2.18 3.68
N CYS A 48 7.67 -3.09 4.63
CA CYS A 48 8.78 -3.72 5.35
C CYS A 48 9.65 -4.53 4.38
N LEU A 49 9.04 -5.39 3.55
CA LEU A 49 9.72 -6.17 2.53
C LEU A 49 10.49 -5.28 1.55
N LYS A 50 9.87 -4.19 1.06
CA LYS A 50 10.54 -3.18 0.23
C LYS A 50 11.77 -2.57 0.92
N THR A 51 11.66 -2.24 2.20
CA THR A 51 12.76 -1.67 3.00
C THR A 51 13.91 -2.65 3.17
N LEU A 52 13.59 -3.95 3.29
CA LEU A 52 14.58 -5.02 3.40
C LEU A 52 15.20 -5.41 2.04
N GLY A 53 14.71 -4.85 0.92
CA GLY A 53 15.22 -5.05 -0.44
C GLY A 53 14.35 -5.94 -1.32
N ASP A 54 13.22 -6.43 -0.82
CA ASP A 54 12.25 -7.23 -1.58
C ASP A 54 11.13 -6.35 -2.14
N ASN A 55 11.34 -5.86 -3.36
CA ASN A 55 10.40 -4.98 -4.06
C ASN A 55 9.26 -5.72 -4.78
N GLU A 56 9.33 -7.04 -4.89
CA GLU A 56 8.38 -7.82 -5.70
C GLU A 56 6.93 -7.72 -5.18
N PRO A 57 6.65 -7.89 -3.87
CA PRO A 57 5.30 -7.71 -3.33
C PRO A 57 4.79 -6.28 -3.51
N PHE A 58 5.68 -5.29 -3.40
CA PHE A 58 5.34 -3.89 -3.60
C PHE A 58 4.90 -3.62 -5.03
N ASN A 59 5.68 -4.09 -6.01
CA ASN A 59 5.35 -3.92 -7.42
C ASN A 59 4.05 -4.63 -7.80
N SER A 60 3.81 -5.83 -7.25
CA SER A 60 2.58 -6.59 -7.48
C SER A 60 1.35 -5.84 -6.95
N GLU A 61 1.39 -5.38 -5.70
CA GLU A 61 0.29 -4.62 -5.10
C GLU A 61 0.06 -3.27 -5.78
N PHE A 62 1.15 -2.57 -6.09
CA PHE A 62 1.08 -1.29 -6.79
C PHE A 62 0.43 -1.44 -8.16
N LYS A 63 0.83 -2.47 -8.93
CA LYS A 63 0.24 -2.76 -10.25
C LYS A 63 -1.23 -3.13 -10.14
N ARG A 64 -1.60 -3.97 -9.16
CA ARG A 64 -3.00 -4.37 -8.93
C ARG A 64 -3.88 -3.17 -8.59
N LEU A 65 -3.45 -2.33 -7.66
CA LEU A 65 -4.20 -1.13 -7.27
C LEU A 65 -4.27 -0.11 -8.40
N THR A 66 -3.20 0.03 -9.19
CA THR A 66 -3.19 0.92 -10.35
C THR A 66 -4.18 0.47 -11.42
N ALA A 67 -4.20 -0.83 -11.75
CA ALA A 67 -5.18 -1.42 -12.65
C ALA A 67 -6.60 -1.23 -12.12
N GLN A 68 -6.83 -1.48 -10.82
CA GLN A 68 -8.14 -1.25 -10.21
C GLN A 68 -8.57 0.23 -10.25
N ALA A 69 -7.64 1.18 -10.14
CA ALA A 69 -7.95 2.61 -10.21
C ALA A 69 -8.32 3.06 -11.64
N LEU A 70 -7.75 2.44 -12.68
CA LEU A 70 -7.94 2.83 -14.08
C LEU A 70 -9.01 2.02 -14.81
N GLU A 71 -9.01 0.70 -14.62
CA GLU A 71 -9.80 -0.25 -15.41
C GLU A 71 -11.12 -0.64 -14.73
N SER A 72 -11.29 -0.34 -13.44
CA SER A 72 -12.52 -0.74 -12.76
C SER A 72 -13.71 0.09 -13.21
N GLU A 73 -14.77 -0.58 -13.68
CA GLU A 73 -16.03 0.08 -14.03
C GLU A 73 -16.74 0.69 -12.80
N ASP A 74 -16.52 0.10 -11.62
CA ASP A 74 -17.10 0.58 -10.38
C ASP A 74 -16.30 1.76 -9.81
N GLN A 75 -16.93 2.93 -9.82
CA GLN A 75 -16.40 4.15 -9.22
C GLN A 75 -15.94 3.97 -7.77
N ASN A 76 -16.62 3.14 -6.97
CA ASN A 76 -16.24 2.89 -5.58
C ASN A 76 -14.90 2.16 -5.51
N LYS A 77 -14.75 1.09 -6.30
CA LYS A 77 -13.50 0.32 -6.40
C LYS A 77 -12.33 1.18 -6.89
N ARG A 78 -12.58 2.10 -7.82
CA ARG A 78 -11.56 3.08 -8.25
C ARG A 78 -11.16 4.04 -7.13
N THR A 79 -12.14 4.62 -6.43
CA THR A 79 -11.84 5.53 -5.30
C THR A 79 -11.14 4.82 -4.15
N GLU A 80 -11.49 3.56 -3.89
CA GLU A 80 -10.83 2.72 -2.88
C GLU A 80 -9.37 2.43 -3.27
N ALA A 81 -9.11 2.16 -4.55
CA ALA A 81 -7.76 1.98 -5.06
C ALA A 81 -6.93 3.26 -4.94
N ILE A 82 -7.49 4.43 -5.30
CA ILE A 82 -6.82 5.73 -5.11
C ILE A 82 -6.48 5.95 -3.64
N ARG A 83 -7.44 5.69 -2.74
CA ARG A 83 -7.25 5.84 -1.30
C ARG A 83 -6.15 4.91 -0.80
N SER A 84 -6.17 3.64 -1.21
CA SER A 84 -5.15 2.65 -0.85
C SER A 84 -3.77 3.07 -1.34
N LEU A 85 -3.65 3.48 -2.61
CA LEU A 85 -2.40 4.00 -3.18
C LEU A 85 -1.91 5.25 -2.46
N THR A 86 -2.81 6.13 -2.01
CA THR A 86 -2.44 7.34 -1.26
C THR A 86 -1.82 7.00 0.09
N TYR A 87 -2.25 5.93 0.76
CA TYR A 87 -1.65 5.50 2.03
C TYR A 87 -0.40 4.64 1.83
N PHE A 88 -0.40 3.81 0.79
CA PHE A 88 0.62 2.79 0.58
C PHE A 88 1.82 3.26 -0.26
N ALA A 89 1.57 3.98 -1.35
CA ALA A 89 2.55 4.28 -2.40
C ALA A 89 2.29 5.65 -3.05
N LYS A 90 2.07 6.68 -2.22
CA LYS A 90 1.65 8.01 -2.68
C LYS A 90 2.62 8.65 -3.66
N SER A 91 3.91 8.58 -3.33
CA SER A 91 5.01 9.14 -4.13
C SER A 91 5.04 8.52 -5.52
N GLU A 92 4.91 7.20 -5.59
CA GLU A 92 4.94 6.41 -6.82
C GLU A 92 3.64 6.56 -7.62
N ALA A 93 2.50 6.72 -6.94
CA ALA A 93 1.19 6.89 -7.57
C ALA A 93 0.89 8.34 -7.99
N LYS A 94 1.80 9.30 -7.80
CA LYS A 94 1.56 10.71 -8.13
C LYS A 94 1.14 10.92 -9.59
N GLY A 95 1.87 10.32 -10.54
CA GLY A 95 1.55 10.41 -11.96
C GLY A 95 0.19 9.79 -12.30
N LEU A 96 -0.18 8.71 -11.61
CA LEU A 96 -1.50 8.10 -11.73
C LEU A 96 -2.61 9.05 -11.24
N PHE A 97 -2.41 9.71 -10.10
CA PHE A 97 -3.40 10.66 -9.59
C PHE A 97 -3.57 11.86 -10.53
N GLU A 98 -2.49 12.34 -11.17
CA GLU A 98 -2.56 13.39 -12.18
C GLU A 98 -3.37 12.93 -13.41
N GLN A 99 -3.20 11.67 -13.85
CA GLN A 99 -4.01 11.08 -14.92
C GLN A 99 -5.49 10.98 -14.52
N LEU A 100 -5.78 10.53 -13.30
CA LEU A 100 -7.16 10.35 -12.78
C LEU A 100 -7.90 11.66 -12.53
N GLN A 101 -7.23 12.82 -12.52
CA GLN A 101 -7.93 14.11 -12.56
C GLN A 101 -8.73 14.33 -13.85
N LYS A 102 -8.42 13.61 -14.93
CA LYS A 102 -9.14 13.67 -16.21
C LYS A 102 -10.23 12.60 -16.33
N ASP A 103 -10.45 11.81 -15.28
CA ASP A 103 -11.45 10.75 -15.27
C ASP A 103 -12.86 11.30 -15.52
N PRO A 104 -13.74 10.62 -16.30
CA PRO A 104 -15.10 11.09 -16.56
C PRO A 104 -15.94 11.23 -15.28
N ASN A 105 -15.64 10.46 -14.24
CA ASN A 105 -16.38 10.47 -12.99
C ASN A 105 -15.88 11.53 -12.01
N LYS A 106 -16.79 12.38 -11.54
CA LYS A 106 -16.49 13.45 -10.59
C LYS A 106 -15.89 12.92 -9.28
N ARG A 107 -16.39 11.82 -8.72
CA ARG A 107 -15.87 11.27 -7.45
C ARG A 107 -14.41 10.86 -7.59
N VAL A 108 -14.05 10.23 -8.70
CA VAL A 108 -12.67 9.80 -8.95
C VAL A 108 -11.73 10.99 -9.11
N ARG A 109 -12.16 12.05 -9.82
CA ARG A 109 -11.41 13.32 -9.88
C ARG A 109 -11.23 13.95 -8.50
N ASP A 110 -12.28 14.00 -7.69
CA ASP A 110 -12.23 14.59 -6.34
C ASP A 110 -11.25 13.84 -5.43
N TYR A 111 -11.24 12.50 -5.49
CA TYR A 111 -10.30 11.65 -4.76
C TYR A 111 -8.86 11.79 -5.26
N ALA A 112 -8.65 11.87 -6.57
CA ALA A 112 -7.33 12.11 -7.16
C ALA A 112 -6.78 13.48 -6.73
N GLY A 113 -7.63 14.52 -6.75
CA GLY A 113 -7.28 15.85 -6.25
C GLY A 113 -7.01 15.85 -4.74
N TRP A 114 -7.77 15.08 -3.95
CA TRP A 114 -7.47 14.88 -2.53
C TRP A 114 -6.10 14.21 -2.31
N ALA A 115 -5.80 13.13 -3.04
CA ALA A 115 -4.53 12.42 -2.96
C ALA A 115 -3.33 13.34 -3.26
N LEU A 116 -3.47 14.21 -4.28
CA LEU A 116 -2.44 15.19 -4.65
C LEU A 116 -2.34 16.35 -3.65
N ARG A 117 -3.45 16.83 -3.08
CA ARG A 117 -3.43 17.93 -2.08
C ARG A 117 -2.85 17.50 -0.74
N ASN A 118 -2.96 16.22 -0.39
CA ASN A 118 -2.43 15.71 0.87
C ASN A 118 -0.89 15.66 0.91
N ASP A 119 -0.19 16.40 0.04
CA ASP A 119 1.26 16.56 -0.03
C ASP A 119 1.80 17.63 0.92
N ARG A 120 0.92 18.33 1.64
CA ARG A 120 1.32 19.25 2.69
C ARG A 120 1.25 18.56 4.05
N ARG A 121 2.43 18.16 4.54
CA ARG A 121 2.83 17.80 5.92
C ARG A 121 3.17 16.32 6.11
N ARG A 122 4.46 16.00 6.01
CA ARG A 122 5.33 15.83 7.19
C ARG A 122 6.75 16.29 6.83
N ARG A 123 7.02 17.58 7.06
CA ARG A 123 8.34 18.01 7.54
C ARG A 123 8.37 17.72 9.03
#